data_AF-A0A1C0ZX75-F1
#
_entry.id   AF-A0A1C0ZX75-F1
#
_cell.length_a   1.000
_cell.length_b   1.000
_cell.length_c   1.000
_cell.angle_alpha   90.00
_cell.angle_beta   90.00
_cell.angle_gamma   90.00
#
_symmetry.space_group_name_H-M   'P 1'
#
loop_
_entity.id
_entity.type
_entity.pdbx_description
1 polymer ?
#
loop_
_entity_poly.entity_id
_entity_poly.type
_entity_poly.pdbx_seq_one_letter_code
_entity_poly.pdbx_strand_id
1 'polypeptide(L)'
;MATSQLPQLGANADFNQVKSTMIQWQDYLNWFFRNLDSLNIKHLTADKVDTGTLNAGKVTIKVDYATGASITIDSTGMTINDGTKDTFHVDIHGQVTMTGAQVQSAAGTYPRIELSSSDELLKASSDANNFIYITPDYVGGTPALVWDNPPNGSMQMFIIPDNSGDFMINTTAGKINIKSSTDDVVLQCGTGKKITVNSWNELYNVFNGQSMQTALNAKANTFSGYTGSFSTGTNTVIVSNGIITGVV
;
A
#
# COMPACT_ATOMS: atom_id res chain seq x y z
N MET A 1 35.99 42.92 7.96
CA MET A 1 36.83 41.76 8.32
C MET A 1 38.14 41.89 7.56
N ALA A 2 39.26 41.99 8.26
CA ALA A 2 40.56 42.04 7.61
C ALA A 2 40.83 40.68 6.95
N THR A 3 41.07 40.67 5.63
CA THR A 3 41.66 39.51 4.96
C THR A 3 43.09 39.38 5.47
N SER A 4 43.33 38.50 6.45
CA SER A 4 44.67 38.30 7.01
C SER A 4 45.50 37.49 6.01
N GLN A 5 46.07 38.18 5.04
CA GLN A 5 47.16 37.59 4.27
C GLN A 5 48.38 37.48 5.19
N LEU A 6 49.08 36.36 5.14
CA LEU A 6 50.35 36.21 5.83
C LEU A 6 51.28 37.35 5.38
N PRO A 7 51.90 38.10 6.32
CA PRO A 7 52.85 39.13 5.99
C PRO A 7 53.95 38.57 5.09
N GLN A 8 54.18 39.19 3.93
CA GLN A 8 55.21 38.74 2.99
C GLN A 8 56.53 39.48 3.21
N LEU A 9 57.63 38.74 3.16
CA LEU A 9 58.98 39.29 3.26
C LEU A 9 59.45 39.76 1.88
N GLY A 10 59.96 40.99 1.79
CA GLY A 10 60.57 41.50 0.56
C GLY A 10 61.91 40.81 0.24
N ALA A 11 62.29 40.76 -1.04
CA ALA A 11 63.50 40.05 -1.50
C ALA A 11 64.82 40.57 -0.92
N ASN A 12 64.86 41.81 -0.42
CA ASN A 12 66.03 42.45 0.20
C ASN A 12 65.74 42.85 1.66
N ALA A 13 64.96 42.04 2.38
CA ALA A 13 64.55 42.40 3.73
C ALA A 13 65.74 42.49 4.68
N ASP A 14 65.83 43.59 5.43
CA ASP A 14 66.81 43.73 6.50
C ASP A 14 66.40 42.94 7.75
N PHE A 15 67.32 42.85 8.73
CA PHE A 15 67.08 42.12 9.97
C PHE A 15 65.84 42.60 10.74
N ASN A 16 65.55 43.90 10.73
CA ASN A 16 64.40 44.47 11.44
C ASN A 16 63.09 44.13 10.74
N GLN A 17 63.09 44.10 9.40
CA GLN A 17 61.96 43.65 8.60
C GLN A 17 61.69 42.16 8.85
N VAL A 18 62.72 41.32 8.87
CA VAL A 18 62.60 39.89 9.24
C VAL A 18 62.00 39.73 10.63
N LYS A 19 62.55 40.43 11.64
CA LYS A 19 62.07 40.40 13.02
C LYS A 19 60.60 40.83 13.13
N SER A 20 60.22 41.91 12.45
CA SER A 20 58.84 42.41 12.44
C SER A 20 57.87 41.40 11.81
N THR A 21 58.24 40.82 10.66
CA THR A 21 57.46 39.76 10.00
C THR A 21 57.29 38.53 10.89
N MET A 22 58.34 38.12 11.62
CA MET A 22 58.25 36.99 12.57
C MET A 22 57.27 37.26 13.71
N ILE A 23 57.28 38.47 14.29
CA ILE A 23 56.32 38.85 15.34
C ILE A 23 54.89 38.83 14.78
N GLN A 24 54.68 39.39 13.58
CA GLN A 24 53.37 39.38 12.95
C GLN A 24 52.88 37.95 12.63
N TRP A 25 53.77 37.04 12.24
CA TRP A 25 53.44 35.62 12.06
C TRP A 25 53.07 34.95 13.38
N GLN A 26 53.83 35.22 14.45
CA GLN A 26 53.53 34.69 15.77
C GLN A 26 52.16 35.18 16.28
N ASP A 27 51.86 36.47 16.13
CA ASP A 27 50.57 37.05 16.51
C ASP A 27 49.43 36.47 15.68
N TYR A 28 49.64 36.29 14.37
CA TYR A 28 48.68 35.65 13.49
C TYR A 28 48.39 34.21 13.89
N LEU A 29 49.42 33.40 14.16
CA LEU A 29 49.25 32.00 14.59
C LEU A 29 48.57 31.93 15.96
N ASN A 30 48.95 32.78 16.90
CA ASN A 30 48.30 32.87 18.21
C ASN A 30 46.82 33.23 18.09
N TRP A 31 46.49 34.20 17.23
CA TRP A 31 45.11 34.55 16.94
C TRP A 31 44.37 33.37 16.28
N PHE A 32 44.97 32.75 15.26
CA PHE A 32 44.39 31.62 14.54
C PHE A 32 44.05 30.48 15.49
N PHE A 33 45.01 30.01 16.30
CA PHE A 33 44.79 28.90 17.24
C PHE A 33 43.75 29.22 18.33
N ARG A 34 43.62 30.49 18.74
CA ARG A 34 42.62 30.90 19.74
C ARG A 34 41.21 31.05 19.17
N ASN A 35 41.06 31.25 17.86
CA ASN A 35 39.78 31.50 17.20
C ASN A 35 39.41 30.40 16.20
N LEU A 36 40.08 29.23 16.25
CA LEU A 36 39.78 28.07 15.41
C LEU A 36 38.31 27.63 15.54
N ASP A 37 37.71 27.87 16.70
CA ASP A 37 36.31 27.58 17.03
C ASP A 37 35.27 28.47 16.30
N SER A 38 35.71 29.59 15.73
CA SER A 38 34.86 30.65 15.18
C SER A 38 35.31 31.14 13.79
N LEU A 39 36.20 30.40 13.12
CA LEU A 39 36.66 30.73 11.77
C LEU A 39 35.54 30.63 10.73
N ASN A 40 35.36 31.71 9.98
CA ASN A 40 34.54 31.72 8.78
C ASN A 40 35.33 31.11 7.61
N ILE A 41 35.12 29.83 7.35
CA ILE A 41 35.73 29.13 6.22
C ILE A 41 34.88 29.36 4.96
N LYS A 42 35.44 30.03 3.95
CA LYS A 42 34.74 30.26 2.67
C LYS A 42 34.74 29.02 1.76
N HIS A 43 35.79 28.21 1.83
CA HIS A 43 35.93 26.98 1.06
C HIS A 43 36.72 25.96 1.88
N LEU A 44 36.16 24.77 2.04
CA LEU A 44 36.81 23.63 2.66
C LEU A 44 36.79 22.50 1.63
N THR A 45 37.97 22.05 1.21
CA THR A 45 38.13 20.78 0.49
C THR A 45 38.68 19.77 1.49
N ALA A 46 37.90 18.76 1.82
CA ALA A 46 38.29 17.72 2.76
C ALA A 46 37.71 16.38 2.32
N ASP A 47 38.48 15.31 2.43
CA ASP A 47 37.99 13.94 2.14
C ASP A 47 36.99 13.46 3.21
N LYS A 48 37.13 13.98 4.44
CA LYS A 48 36.30 13.63 5.59
C LYS A 48 36.15 14.84 6.52
N VAL A 49 34.94 15.07 7.01
CA VAL A 49 34.63 16.07 8.04
C VAL A 49 34.06 15.34 9.25
N ASP A 50 34.88 15.13 10.27
CA ASP A 50 34.45 14.55 11.55
C ASP A 50 34.01 15.66 12.49
N THR A 51 32.72 15.68 12.83
CA THR A 51 32.16 16.64 13.80
C THR A 51 31.31 15.88 14.83
N GLY A 52 31.18 16.42 16.04
CA GLY A 52 30.21 15.88 17.01
C GLY A 52 28.77 16.11 16.54
N THR A 53 28.40 17.40 16.40
CA THR A 53 27.07 17.80 15.91
C THR A 53 27.21 18.87 14.85
N LEU A 54 26.56 18.67 13.71
CA LEU A 54 26.37 19.68 12.68
C LEU A 54 24.91 20.16 12.72
N ASN A 55 24.70 21.45 12.96
CA ASN A 55 23.35 22.01 13.02
C ASN A 55 22.83 22.31 11.60
N ALA A 56 22.10 21.38 11.00
CA ALA A 56 21.49 21.52 9.68
C ALA A 56 20.47 22.66 9.57
N GLY A 57 19.97 23.22 10.68
CA GLY A 57 19.18 24.46 10.65
C GLY A 57 19.98 25.71 10.29
N LYS A 58 21.32 25.62 10.30
CA LYS A 58 22.25 26.72 9.97
C LYS A 58 23.13 26.44 8.76
N VAL A 59 23.08 25.21 8.22
CA VAL A 59 23.89 24.80 7.07
C VAL A 59 23.04 24.02 6.08
N THR A 60 23.41 24.04 4.81
CA THR A 60 22.86 23.13 3.82
C THR A 60 23.89 22.05 3.53
N ILE A 61 23.54 20.81 3.84
CA ILE A 61 24.32 19.63 3.45
C ILE A 61 23.69 19.13 2.15
N LYS A 62 24.41 19.25 1.04
CA LYS A 62 23.90 18.86 -0.27
C LYS A 62 24.88 17.93 -0.97
N VAL A 63 24.36 16.82 -1.49
CA VAL A 63 25.06 15.93 -2.41
C VAL A 63 24.33 16.02 -3.74
N ASP A 64 25.03 16.51 -4.75
CA ASP A 64 24.56 16.54 -6.14
C ASP A 64 25.10 15.31 -6.88
N TYR A 65 24.20 14.56 -7.51
CA TYR A 65 24.52 13.41 -8.36
C TYR A 65 24.39 13.79 -9.84
N ALA A 66 24.81 12.88 -10.71
CA ALA A 66 24.52 13.00 -12.14
C ALA A 66 23.00 13.11 -12.39
N THR A 67 22.64 13.67 -13.54
CA THR A 67 21.23 13.78 -14.01
C THR A 67 20.27 14.56 -13.11
N GLY A 68 20.78 15.40 -12.19
CA GLY A 68 19.98 16.28 -11.34
C GLY A 68 19.48 15.65 -10.04
N ALA A 69 19.78 14.36 -9.81
CA ALA A 69 19.45 13.71 -8.54
C ALA A 69 20.23 14.36 -7.39
N SER A 70 19.63 14.45 -6.20
CA SER A 70 20.29 15.07 -5.05
C SER A 70 19.78 14.54 -3.70
N ILE A 71 20.62 14.68 -2.68
CA ILE A 71 20.23 14.56 -1.27
C ILE A 71 20.54 15.89 -0.60
N THR A 72 19.54 16.53 -0.01
CA THR A 72 19.67 17.81 0.70
C THR A 72 19.19 17.66 2.14
N ILE A 73 19.96 18.19 3.09
CA ILE A 73 19.56 18.37 4.49
C ILE A 73 19.81 19.82 4.85
N ASP A 74 18.77 20.55 5.22
CA ASP A 74 18.84 21.98 5.54
C ASP A 74 17.79 22.40 6.58
N SER A 75 17.52 23.70 6.69
CA SER A 75 16.55 24.27 7.62
C SER A 75 15.10 23.87 7.36
N THR A 76 14.80 23.23 6.22
CA THR A 76 13.45 22.78 5.83
C THR A 76 13.25 21.28 6.02
N GLY A 77 14.32 20.52 6.28
CA GLY A 77 14.26 19.09 6.53
C GLY A 77 15.27 18.30 5.69
N MET A 78 14.90 17.07 5.32
CA MET A 78 15.67 16.20 4.43
C MET A 78 14.88 15.93 3.16
N THR A 79 15.50 16.08 1.99
CA THR A 79 14.89 15.77 0.69
C THR A 79 15.82 14.92 -0.16
N ILE A 80 15.29 13.86 -0.78
CA ILE A 80 15.95 13.02 -1.77
C ILE A 80 15.19 13.14 -3.09
N ASN A 81 15.86 13.65 -4.12
CA ASN A 81 15.30 13.88 -5.45
C ASN A 81 15.99 12.97 -6.48
N ASP A 82 15.21 12.37 -7.38
CA ASP A 82 15.73 11.44 -8.41
C ASP A 82 16.18 12.14 -9.72
N GLY A 83 16.16 13.46 -9.74
CA GLY A 83 16.42 14.33 -10.90
C GLY A 83 15.14 14.86 -11.55
N THR A 84 13.99 14.26 -11.24
CA THR A 84 12.68 14.65 -11.79
C THR A 84 11.67 14.99 -10.71
N LYS A 85 11.72 14.32 -9.55
CA LYS A 85 10.78 14.48 -8.44
C LYS A 85 11.40 14.13 -7.10
N ASP A 86 10.78 14.61 -6.03
CA ASP A 86 11.14 14.24 -4.67
C ASP A 86 10.57 12.84 -4.35
N THR A 87 11.48 11.91 -4.05
CA THR A 87 11.15 10.51 -3.75
C THR A 87 11.02 10.24 -2.25
N PHE A 88 11.71 11.05 -1.43
CA PHE A 88 11.65 11.01 0.02
C PHE A 88 11.83 12.42 0.57
N HIS A 89 10.93 12.84 1.46
CA HIS A 89 11.01 14.11 2.16
C HIS A 89 10.65 13.90 3.63
N VAL A 90 11.43 14.49 4.54
CA VAL A 90 11.12 14.59 5.96
C VAL A 90 11.12 16.06 6.32
N ASP A 91 9.98 16.58 6.78
CA ASP A 91 9.86 17.99 7.13
C ASP A 91 10.42 18.27 8.55
N ILE A 92 10.43 19.55 8.94
CA ILE A 92 10.88 19.99 10.26
C ILE A 92 10.01 19.50 11.43
N HIS A 93 8.81 18.98 11.15
CA HIS A 93 7.90 18.40 12.13
C HIS A 93 8.05 16.86 12.23
N GLY A 94 8.95 16.27 11.42
CA GLY A 94 9.17 14.83 11.35
C GLY A 94 8.14 14.07 10.51
N GLN A 95 7.33 14.77 9.70
CA GLN A 95 6.41 14.14 8.76
C GLN A 95 7.17 13.65 7.54
N VAL A 96 6.86 12.42 7.11
CA VAL A 96 7.54 11.75 6.01
C VAL A 96 6.61 11.64 4.80
N THR A 97 7.09 12.08 3.64
CA THR A 97 6.46 11.86 2.34
C THR A 97 7.37 10.99 1.48
N MET A 98 6.80 9.92 0.92
CA MET A 98 7.47 9.02 -0.02
C MET A 98 6.69 8.95 -1.33
N THR A 99 7.40 9.05 -2.46
CA THR A 99 6.78 9.03 -3.81
C THR A 99 7.35 7.88 -4.63
N GLY A 100 6.51 6.96 -5.09
CA GLY A 100 6.93 5.86 -5.98
C GLY A 100 7.70 4.74 -5.27
N ALA A 101 7.32 4.41 -4.03
CA ALA A 101 8.06 3.44 -3.23
C ALA A 101 7.95 2.01 -3.79
N GLN A 102 9.07 1.29 -3.78
CA GLN A 102 9.16 -0.13 -4.12
C GLN A 102 9.91 -0.88 -3.02
N VAL A 103 9.29 -1.95 -2.51
CA VAL A 103 9.87 -2.84 -1.49
C VAL A 103 10.04 -4.22 -2.11
N GLN A 104 11.27 -4.73 -2.18
CA GLN A 104 11.61 -5.96 -2.88
C GLN A 104 12.69 -6.75 -2.13
N SER A 105 12.71 -8.08 -2.31
CA SER A 105 13.67 -8.99 -1.67
C SER A 105 15.12 -8.78 -2.15
N ALA A 106 15.30 -8.55 -3.45
CA ALA A 106 16.53 -8.11 -4.08
C ALA A 106 16.21 -7.16 -5.24
N ALA A 107 17.20 -6.39 -5.68
CA ALA A 107 17.02 -5.39 -6.71
C ALA A 107 16.49 -6.02 -8.02
N GLY A 108 15.29 -5.61 -8.45
CA GLY A 108 14.67 -6.08 -9.68
C GLY A 108 14.05 -7.47 -9.61
N THR A 109 13.92 -8.07 -8.42
CA THR A 109 13.36 -9.42 -8.24
C THR A 109 12.02 -9.41 -7.50
N TYR A 110 11.38 -10.58 -7.47
CA TYR A 110 10.16 -10.85 -6.70
C TYR A 110 10.50 -11.68 -5.44
N PRO A 111 9.61 -11.74 -4.43
CA PRO A 111 8.37 -10.96 -4.28
C PRO A 111 8.65 -9.47 -4.07
N ARG A 112 7.70 -8.62 -4.48
CA ARG A 112 7.80 -7.17 -4.33
C ARG A 112 6.45 -6.48 -4.16
N ILE A 113 6.49 -5.29 -3.54
CA ILE A 113 5.36 -4.38 -3.37
C ILE A 113 5.74 -3.04 -4.00
N GLU A 114 4.81 -2.46 -4.77
CA GLU A 114 4.95 -1.18 -5.45
C GLU A 114 3.79 -0.27 -5.08
N LEU A 115 4.10 0.99 -4.79
CA LEU A 115 3.14 2.08 -4.67
C LEU A 115 3.35 3.02 -5.87
N SER A 116 2.48 2.91 -6.88
CA SER A 116 2.54 3.73 -8.09
C SER A 116 1.37 4.71 -8.16
N SER A 117 1.58 5.81 -8.85
CA SER A 117 0.52 6.78 -9.16
C SER A 117 0.09 6.75 -10.62
N SER A 118 0.79 5.99 -11.49
CA SER A 118 0.50 5.95 -12.93
C SER A 118 -0.55 4.91 -13.30
N ASP A 119 -0.54 3.75 -12.63
CA ASP A 119 -1.32 2.58 -13.05
C ASP A 119 -2.10 1.99 -11.88
N GLU A 120 -1.40 1.47 -10.87
CA GLU A 120 -2.02 0.89 -9.67
C GLU A 120 -1.61 1.64 -8.39
N LEU A 121 -2.57 1.92 -7.49
CA LEU A 121 -2.32 2.56 -6.20
C LEU A 121 -1.39 1.72 -5.31
N LEU A 122 -1.56 0.41 -5.37
CA LEU A 122 -0.74 -0.58 -4.69
C LEU A 122 -0.73 -1.85 -5.51
N LYS A 123 0.44 -2.46 -5.67
CA LYS A 123 0.61 -3.76 -6.32
C LYS A 123 1.54 -4.63 -5.50
N ALA A 124 1.11 -5.85 -5.20
CA ALA A 124 1.89 -6.87 -4.52
C ALA A 124 2.03 -8.09 -5.45
N SER A 125 3.27 -8.42 -5.81
CA SER A 125 3.57 -9.44 -6.82
C SER A 125 4.43 -10.55 -6.24
N SER A 126 4.04 -11.81 -6.45
CA SER A 126 4.86 -12.97 -6.12
C SER A 126 5.85 -13.33 -7.24
N ASP A 127 5.49 -13.00 -8.48
CA ASP A 127 6.35 -13.05 -9.67
C ASP A 127 5.81 -12.04 -10.72
N ALA A 128 6.38 -12.02 -11.93
CA ALA A 128 5.98 -11.10 -12.99
C ALA A 128 4.53 -11.26 -13.47
N ASN A 129 3.93 -12.40 -13.15
CA ASN A 129 2.71 -12.92 -13.72
C ASN A 129 1.65 -13.23 -12.66
N ASN A 130 1.94 -13.03 -11.38
CA ASN A 130 1.02 -13.35 -10.29
C ASN A 130 1.04 -12.20 -9.29
N PHE A 131 -0.05 -11.45 -9.24
CA PHE A 131 -0.12 -10.25 -8.39
C PHE A 131 -1.54 -9.91 -7.95
N ILE A 132 -1.58 -9.14 -6.87
CA ILE A 132 -2.77 -8.49 -6.34
C ILE A 132 -2.54 -6.99 -6.46
N TYR A 133 -3.53 -6.24 -6.90
CA TYR A 133 -3.40 -4.79 -7.01
C TYR A 133 -4.69 -4.05 -6.71
N ILE A 134 -4.53 -2.78 -6.35
CA ILE A 134 -5.61 -1.81 -6.23
C ILE A 134 -5.52 -0.87 -7.42
N THR A 135 -6.47 -0.94 -8.34
CA THR A 135 -6.60 0.07 -9.41
C THR A 135 -7.35 1.29 -8.85
N PRO A 136 -6.90 2.53 -9.14
CA PRO A 136 -7.59 3.75 -8.69
C PRO A 136 -8.93 3.98 -9.40
N ASP A 137 -9.03 3.57 -10.67
CA ASP A 137 -10.16 3.84 -11.55
C ASP A 137 -10.66 2.52 -12.14
N TYR A 138 -11.48 1.82 -11.37
CA TYR A 138 -12.39 0.82 -11.91
C TYR A 138 -13.68 1.50 -12.36
N VAL A 139 -14.66 0.76 -12.89
CA VAL A 139 -15.86 1.31 -13.52
C VAL A 139 -16.47 2.47 -12.70
N GLY A 140 -16.41 3.68 -13.27
CA GLY A 140 -16.94 4.90 -12.66
C GLY A 140 -16.01 5.62 -11.69
N GLY A 141 -14.68 5.45 -11.76
CA GLY A 141 -13.72 6.20 -10.94
C GLY A 141 -13.53 5.66 -9.52
N THR A 142 -14.02 4.45 -9.23
CA THR A 142 -13.92 3.88 -7.88
C THR A 142 -12.79 2.86 -7.79
N PRO A 143 -11.97 2.87 -6.73
CA PRO A 143 -10.91 1.89 -6.58
C PRO A 143 -11.44 0.45 -6.46
N ALA A 144 -10.67 -0.50 -7.00
CA ALA A 144 -11.00 -1.92 -7.00
C ALA A 144 -9.80 -2.77 -6.57
N LEU A 145 -10.06 -3.83 -5.79
CA LEU A 145 -9.05 -4.84 -5.45
C LEU A 145 -9.15 -6.00 -6.43
N VAL A 146 -8.04 -6.32 -7.10
CA VAL A 146 -7.98 -7.27 -8.20
C VAL A 146 -6.87 -8.29 -7.97
N TRP A 147 -7.17 -9.55 -8.27
CA TRP A 147 -6.21 -10.65 -8.38
C TRP A 147 -6.05 -11.01 -9.85
N ASP A 148 -4.82 -10.94 -10.34
CA ASP A 148 -4.53 -11.19 -11.74
C ASP A 148 -3.39 -12.20 -11.93
N ASN A 149 -3.54 -12.97 -12.99
CA ASN A 149 -2.62 -14.00 -13.43
C ASN A 149 -2.53 -13.99 -14.97
N PRO A 150 -1.82 -13.00 -15.54
CA PRO A 150 -1.74 -12.79 -16.98
C PRO A 150 -1.21 -13.95 -17.86
N PRO A 151 -0.50 -15.00 -17.40
CA PRO A 151 -0.25 -16.20 -18.20
C PRO A 151 -1.51 -16.79 -18.83
N ASN A 152 -2.66 -16.60 -18.20
CA ASN A 152 -3.97 -17.01 -18.71
C ASN A 152 -4.78 -15.84 -19.31
N GLY A 153 -4.19 -14.64 -19.38
CA GLY A 153 -4.73 -13.44 -20.02
C GLY A 153 -6.02 -12.90 -19.39
N SER A 154 -6.34 -13.23 -18.15
CA SER A 154 -7.64 -12.87 -17.57
C SER A 154 -7.56 -12.64 -16.06
N MET A 155 -8.10 -11.50 -15.66
CA MET A 155 -8.40 -11.10 -14.28
C MET A 155 -9.10 -12.24 -13.53
N GLN A 156 -8.47 -12.89 -12.56
CA GLN A 156 -9.06 -14.09 -11.96
C GLN A 156 -10.20 -13.77 -11.00
N MET A 157 -10.05 -12.72 -10.21
CA MET A 157 -11.01 -12.33 -9.19
C MET A 157 -10.91 -10.84 -8.91
N PHE A 158 -12.04 -10.24 -8.55
CA PHE A 158 -12.09 -8.84 -8.18
C PHE A 158 -13.13 -8.59 -7.10
N ILE A 159 -12.87 -7.57 -6.28
CA ILE A 159 -13.76 -7.01 -5.28
C ILE A 159 -13.96 -5.55 -5.64
N ILE A 160 -15.17 -5.21 -6.08
CA ILE A 160 -15.49 -3.92 -6.70
C ILE A 160 -16.86 -3.43 -6.27
N PRO A 161 -17.14 -2.12 -6.38
CA PRO A 161 -18.49 -1.66 -6.64
C PRO A 161 -18.89 -2.01 -8.09
N ASP A 162 -20.12 -2.45 -8.28
CA ASP A 162 -20.72 -2.59 -9.61
C ASP A 162 -21.21 -1.23 -10.13
N ASN A 163 -21.74 -1.22 -11.37
CA ASN A 163 -22.24 0.01 -12.00
C ASN A 163 -23.49 0.59 -11.30
N SER A 164 -24.12 -0.19 -10.43
CA SER A 164 -25.29 0.16 -9.64
C SER A 164 -24.88 0.72 -8.26
N GLY A 165 -23.59 0.67 -7.93
CA GLY A 165 -23.03 1.01 -6.62
C GLY A 165 -23.09 -0.12 -5.60
N ASP A 166 -23.47 -1.34 -6.00
CA ASP A 166 -23.50 -2.52 -5.15
C ASP A 166 -22.09 -3.09 -4.99
N PHE A 167 -21.78 -3.58 -3.79
CA PHE A 167 -20.53 -4.29 -3.56
C PHE A 167 -20.59 -5.70 -4.15
N MET A 168 -19.60 -6.04 -4.99
CA MET A 168 -19.52 -7.29 -5.72
C MET A 168 -18.19 -8.00 -5.47
N ILE A 169 -18.27 -9.29 -5.18
CA ILE A 169 -17.14 -10.22 -5.23
C ILE A 169 -17.41 -11.14 -6.43
N ASN A 170 -16.50 -11.16 -7.40
CA ASN A 170 -16.68 -11.92 -8.63
C ASN A 170 -15.38 -12.58 -9.07
N THR A 171 -15.51 -13.64 -9.86
CA THR A 171 -14.41 -14.33 -10.52
C THR A 171 -14.74 -14.46 -12.00
N THR A 172 -13.79 -14.13 -12.87
CA THR A 172 -14.00 -14.33 -14.33
C THR A 172 -13.70 -15.77 -14.75
N ALA A 173 -12.95 -16.51 -13.93
CA ALA A 173 -12.52 -17.87 -14.20
C ALA A 173 -12.60 -18.73 -12.94
N GLY A 174 -13.45 -19.76 -12.98
CA GLY A 174 -13.61 -20.71 -11.89
C GLY A 174 -14.86 -20.47 -11.05
N LYS A 175 -14.78 -20.73 -9.75
CA LYS A 175 -15.89 -20.60 -8.80
C LYS A 175 -15.42 -19.94 -7.52
N ILE A 176 -16.28 -19.13 -6.92
CA ILE A 176 -16.06 -18.65 -5.56
C ILE A 176 -16.48 -19.78 -4.60
N ASN A 177 -15.57 -20.19 -3.73
CA ASN A 177 -15.84 -21.19 -2.69
C ASN A 177 -15.87 -20.51 -1.32
N ILE A 178 -17.07 -20.29 -0.78
CA ILE A 178 -17.27 -19.74 0.56
C ILE A 178 -17.47 -20.93 1.50
N LYS A 179 -16.47 -21.19 2.35
CA LYS A 179 -16.45 -22.33 3.26
C LYS A 179 -16.00 -21.89 4.65
N SER A 180 -16.70 -22.39 5.67
CA SER A 180 -16.20 -22.41 7.05
C SER A 180 -15.77 -23.84 7.39
N SER A 181 -14.62 -24.01 8.05
CA SER A 181 -14.09 -25.33 8.41
C SER A 181 -14.56 -25.81 9.78
N THR A 182 -15.02 -24.90 10.64
CA THR A 182 -15.31 -25.18 12.04
C THR A 182 -16.73 -24.83 12.46
N ASP A 183 -17.43 -24.03 11.65
CA ASP A 183 -18.74 -23.47 12.03
C ASP A 183 -19.60 -23.20 10.79
N ASP A 184 -20.76 -22.60 10.97
CA ASP A 184 -21.72 -22.28 9.91
C ASP A 184 -21.27 -21.09 9.03
N VAL A 185 -21.70 -21.11 7.76
CA VAL A 185 -21.69 -19.92 6.89
C VAL A 185 -23.05 -19.24 7.04
N VAL A 186 -23.07 -18.10 7.71
CA VAL A 186 -24.31 -17.34 7.96
C VAL A 186 -24.46 -16.23 6.91
N LEU A 187 -25.50 -16.34 6.09
CA LEU A 187 -25.93 -15.28 5.18
C LEU A 187 -27.04 -14.48 5.87
N GLN A 188 -26.88 -13.17 5.97
CA GLN A 188 -27.84 -12.26 6.60
C GLN A 188 -27.95 -10.96 5.79
N CYS A 189 -29.11 -10.34 5.84
CA CYS A 189 -29.39 -9.05 5.25
C CYS A 189 -30.13 -8.16 6.24
N GLY A 190 -30.07 -6.84 6.06
CA GLY A 190 -30.75 -5.90 6.94
C GLY A 190 -32.27 -6.07 6.98
N THR A 191 -32.92 -5.43 7.95
CA THR A 191 -34.38 -5.48 8.14
C THR A 191 -35.13 -5.13 6.85
N GLY A 192 -36.09 -5.98 6.47
CA GLY A 192 -36.89 -5.81 5.26
C GLY A 192 -36.15 -6.12 3.94
N LYS A 193 -34.92 -6.64 4.02
CA LYS A 193 -34.16 -7.12 2.87
C LYS A 193 -34.24 -8.64 2.78
N LYS A 194 -33.70 -9.21 1.69
CA LYS A 194 -33.71 -10.65 1.43
C LYS A 194 -32.37 -11.09 0.86
N ILE A 195 -31.98 -12.32 1.19
CA ILE A 195 -30.98 -13.06 0.44
C ILE A 195 -31.68 -13.54 -0.83
N THR A 196 -31.14 -13.17 -1.98
CA THR A 196 -31.70 -13.54 -3.27
C THR A 196 -30.88 -14.66 -3.88
N VAL A 197 -31.57 -15.68 -4.37
CA VAL A 197 -30.99 -16.72 -5.22
C VAL A 197 -31.74 -16.70 -6.55
N ASN A 198 -31.04 -16.89 -7.65
CA ASN A 198 -31.66 -16.81 -8.98
C ASN A 198 -32.65 -17.96 -9.21
N SER A 199 -32.30 -19.16 -8.74
CA SER A 199 -33.15 -20.33 -8.82
C SER A 199 -32.89 -21.32 -7.69
N TRP A 200 -33.95 -21.94 -7.16
CA TRP A 200 -33.82 -23.07 -6.24
C TRP A 200 -33.25 -24.34 -6.88
N ASN A 201 -33.15 -24.38 -8.22
CA ASN A 201 -32.42 -25.42 -8.92
C ASN A 201 -30.90 -25.29 -8.78
N GLU A 202 -30.41 -24.07 -8.53
CA GLU A 202 -28.98 -23.78 -8.39
C GLU A 202 -28.47 -24.00 -6.96
N LEU A 203 -29.36 -24.02 -5.97
CA LEU A 203 -29.02 -24.48 -4.63
C LEU A 203 -28.96 -26.00 -4.60
N TYR A 204 -27.75 -26.53 -4.64
CA TYR A 204 -27.49 -27.94 -4.86
C TYR A 204 -26.78 -28.60 -3.69
N ASN A 205 -27.31 -29.72 -3.21
CA ASN A 205 -26.61 -30.56 -2.25
C ASN A 205 -25.71 -31.54 -3.02
N VAL A 206 -24.41 -31.28 -2.97
CA VAL A 206 -23.39 -32.07 -3.68
C VAL A 206 -23.33 -33.52 -3.18
N PHE A 207 -23.64 -33.78 -1.90
CA PHE A 207 -23.51 -35.11 -1.32
C PHE A 207 -24.52 -36.11 -1.87
N ASN A 208 -25.76 -35.69 -2.08
CA ASN A 208 -26.84 -36.54 -2.58
C ASN A 208 -27.25 -36.23 -4.02
N GLY A 209 -26.58 -35.27 -4.67
CA GLY A 209 -26.81 -34.94 -6.07
C GLY A 209 -28.19 -34.31 -6.33
N GLN A 210 -28.77 -33.61 -5.35
CA GLN A 210 -30.13 -33.10 -5.43
C GLN A 210 -30.20 -31.58 -5.28
N SER A 211 -30.96 -30.91 -6.16
CA SER A 211 -31.30 -29.50 -5.98
C SER A 211 -32.36 -29.30 -4.89
N MET A 212 -32.36 -28.11 -4.27
CA MET A 212 -33.36 -27.74 -3.28
C MET A 212 -34.77 -27.79 -3.86
N GLN A 213 -34.95 -27.35 -5.12
CA GLN A 213 -36.23 -27.46 -5.81
C GLN A 213 -36.72 -28.93 -5.89
N THR A 214 -35.85 -29.87 -6.25
CA THR A 214 -36.20 -31.29 -6.32
C THR A 214 -36.59 -31.83 -4.93
N ALA A 215 -35.86 -31.43 -3.89
CA ALA A 215 -36.16 -31.83 -2.51
C ALA A 215 -37.51 -31.29 -2.03
N LEU A 216 -37.84 -30.03 -2.36
CA LEU A 216 -39.14 -29.43 -2.06
C LEU A 216 -40.28 -30.11 -2.84
N ASN A 217 -40.08 -30.38 -4.13
CA ASN A 217 -41.07 -31.08 -4.95
C ASN A 217 -41.34 -32.49 -4.44
N ALA A 218 -40.31 -33.23 -4.05
CA ALA A 218 -40.47 -34.56 -3.47
C ALA A 218 -41.32 -34.52 -2.19
N LYS A 219 -41.09 -33.52 -1.32
CA LYS A 219 -41.91 -33.31 -0.12
C LYS A 219 -43.35 -32.92 -0.43
N ALA A 220 -43.56 -32.00 -1.37
CA ALA A 220 -44.91 -31.60 -1.79
C ALA A 220 -45.68 -32.79 -2.41
N ASN A 221 -45.00 -33.58 -3.23
CA ASN A 221 -45.59 -34.74 -3.89
C ASN A 221 -45.82 -35.93 -2.96
N THR A 222 -45.14 -35.97 -1.80
CA THR A 222 -45.45 -36.97 -0.76
C THR A 222 -46.88 -36.80 -0.24
N PHE A 223 -47.45 -35.59 -0.32
CA PHE A 223 -48.85 -35.34 0.02
C PHE A 223 -49.80 -35.44 -1.18
N SER A 224 -49.32 -35.28 -2.42
CA SER A 224 -50.14 -35.55 -3.61
C SER A 224 -50.33 -37.06 -3.77
N GLY A 225 -51.55 -37.55 -3.51
CA GLY A 225 -51.82 -38.99 -3.51
C GLY A 225 -52.10 -39.59 -2.13
N TYR A 226 -51.97 -38.80 -1.04
CA TYR A 226 -52.36 -39.30 0.28
C TYR A 226 -53.83 -39.72 0.25
N THR A 227 -54.04 -41.01 0.50
CA THR A 227 -55.36 -41.61 0.64
C THR A 227 -55.39 -42.30 1.99
N GLY A 228 -56.26 -41.84 2.86
CA GLY A 228 -56.29 -42.27 4.25
C GLY A 228 -57.22 -41.39 5.06
N SER A 229 -57.28 -41.63 6.35
CA SER A 229 -58.03 -40.79 7.27
C SER A 229 -57.16 -40.34 8.42
N PHE A 230 -57.49 -39.18 8.97
CA PHE A 230 -56.92 -38.72 10.23
C PHE A 230 -58.03 -38.11 11.10
N SER A 231 -57.94 -38.34 12.41
CA SER A 231 -58.92 -37.82 13.35
C SER A 231 -58.48 -36.46 13.90
N THR A 232 -59.38 -35.48 13.86
CA THR A 232 -59.22 -34.18 14.53
C THR A 232 -60.29 -34.05 15.60
N GLY A 233 -60.02 -34.59 16.79
CA GLY A 233 -61.01 -34.66 17.88
C GLY A 233 -62.10 -35.70 17.58
N THR A 234 -63.36 -35.27 17.48
CA THR A 234 -64.50 -36.15 17.22
C THR A 234 -64.72 -36.49 15.75
N ASN A 235 -64.07 -35.76 14.83
CA ASN A 235 -64.27 -35.94 13.40
C ASN A 235 -63.10 -36.72 12.78
N THR A 236 -63.41 -37.60 11.84
CA THR A 236 -62.47 -38.30 10.99
C THR A 236 -62.50 -37.68 9.59
N VAL A 237 -61.42 -37.01 9.22
CA VAL A 237 -61.25 -36.45 7.88
C VAL A 237 -60.76 -37.57 6.97
N ILE A 238 -61.50 -37.85 5.90
CA ILE A 238 -61.11 -38.80 4.86
C ILE A 238 -60.51 -38.00 3.71
N VAL A 239 -59.30 -38.37 3.33
CA VAL A 239 -58.57 -37.79 2.21
C VAL A 239 -58.41 -38.87 1.15
N SER A 240 -58.62 -38.52 -0.11
CA SER A 240 -58.31 -39.36 -1.27
C SER A 240 -57.56 -38.53 -2.30
N ASN A 241 -56.42 -39.03 -2.74
CA ASN A 241 -55.51 -38.31 -3.64
C ASN A 241 -55.16 -36.89 -3.19
N GLY A 242 -55.01 -36.66 -1.88
CA GLY A 242 -54.72 -35.34 -1.32
C GLY A 242 -55.91 -34.37 -1.29
N ILE A 243 -57.12 -34.81 -1.66
CA ILE A 243 -58.36 -34.04 -1.57
C ILE A 243 -59.19 -34.57 -0.42
N ILE A 244 -59.72 -33.68 0.43
CA ILE A 244 -60.68 -34.08 1.46
C ILE A 244 -61.96 -34.56 0.76
N THR A 245 -62.28 -35.84 0.89
CA THR A 245 -63.46 -36.46 0.28
C THR A 245 -64.59 -36.69 1.28
N GLY A 246 -64.35 -36.51 2.58
CA GLY A 246 -65.39 -36.64 3.59
C GLY A 246 -64.92 -36.24 4.98
N VAL A 247 -65.88 -35.93 5.85
CA VAL A 247 -65.68 -35.74 7.28
C VAL A 247 -66.79 -36.53 7.99
N VAL A 248 -66.40 -37.49 8.83
CA VAL A 248 -67.31 -38.41 9.55
C VAL A 248 -67.20 -38.22 11.05
#